data_AF-A0A955AGV2-F1
#
_entry.id   AF-A0A955AGV2-F1
#
_cell.length_a   1.000
_cell.length_b   1.000
_cell.length_c   1.000
_cell.angle_alpha   90.00
_cell.angle_beta   90.00
_cell.angle_gamma   90.00
#
_symmetry.space_group_name_H-M   'P 1'
#
loop_
_entity.id
_entity.type
_entity.pdbx_description
1 polymer ?
#
loop_
_entity_poly.entity_id
_entity_poly.type
_entity_poly.pdbx_seq_one_letter_code
_entity_poly.pdbx_strand_id
1 'polypeptide(L)'
;VINVLVFGMMIAAIGTHGADVVEPYLLQFDTINPVQWVTTNFLHAGPMHLIGNMFFLWGFGLVVEGKLGWKRFIPLYLFLGIVYGAAMQSFAFVLGLEGAALGASSAIFGLLTIAILWAPANNMNCFLYMGVFSRTMELSVLAFGLFYVGLQIFFVVLQFIHQGGLDVSSEVLHIAGILVGLPVGVAMLKMQWVDCEGWDIFSRYFANTKLAAAVMGDVPAAVDRKSTADRQRVQVQREEQKSQAEMALNSFRQCLAAGHTQAALAIYNKVPEKARDKYWQLADKELLTLVKFLHHEKRWSDSVPFMVDLIKRAPDRTQSVRLKLAQILVQVEERPRQAMKVLEPLPTLLSESLEKQRRAIWALAQRKLREGVMEAPTQEW
;
A
#
# COMPACT_ATOMS: atom_id res chain seq x y z
N VAL A 1 -24.52 -0.40 5.42
CA VAL A 1 -25.60 0.32 6.14
C VAL A 1 -26.59 -0.64 6.78
N ILE A 2 -27.29 -1.50 6.01
CA ILE A 2 -28.32 -2.43 6.55
C ILE A 2 -27.78 -3.27 7.72
N ASN A 3 -26.60 -3.90 7.58
CA ASN A 3 -25.98 -4.68 8.66
C ASN A 3 -25.80 -3.90 9.98
N VAL A 4 -25.44 -2.62 9.90
CA VAL A 4 -25.26 -1.77 11.08
C VAL A 4 -26.60 -1.44 11.73
N LEU A 5 -27.63 -1.16 10.92
CA LEU A 5 -28.98 -0.90 11.42
C LEU A 5 -29.57 -2.15 12.09
N VAL A 6 -29.46 -3.31 11.44
CA VAL A 6 -29.93 -4.59 12.00
C VAL A 6 -29.19 -4.92 13.29
N PHE A 7 -27.87 -4.74 13.34
CA PHE A 7 -27.10 -4.94 14.56
C PHE A 7 -27.54 -3.99 15.69
N GLY A 8 -27.79 -2.70 15.39
CA GLY A 8 -28.31 -1.74 16.37
C GLY A 8 -29.69 -2.15 16.92
N MET A 9 -30.60 -2.55 16.03
CA MET A 9 -31.92 -3.06 16.41
C MET A 9 -31.81 -4.34 17.24
N MET A 10 -30.92 -5.26 16.87
CA MET A 10 -30.66 -6.51 17.58
C MET A 10 -30.21 -6.24 19.02
N ILE A 11 -29.22 -5.36 19.21
CA ILE A 11 -28.70 -5.00 20.55
C ILE A 11 -29.79 -4.33 21.39
N ALA A 12 -30.57 -3.42 20.81
CA ALA A 12 -31.67 -2.76 21.52
C ALA A 12 -32.76 -3.75 21.95
N ALA A 13 -33.14 -4.69 21.06
CA ALA A 13 -34.11 -5.74 21.36
C ALA A 13 -33.62 -6.68 22.46
N ILE A 14 -32.36 -7.12 22.39
CA ILE A 14 -31.76 -7.97 23.44
C ILE A 14 -31.75 -7.26 24.79
N GLY A 15 -31.41 -5.96 24.82
CA GLY A 15 -31.38 -5.18 26.05
C GLY A 15 -32.76 -4.95 26.71
N THR A 16 -33.85 -5.09 25.95
CA THR A 16 -35.22 -4.83 26.40
C THR A 16 -36.03 -6.10 26.65
N HIS A 17 -35.80 -7.14 25.85
CA HIS A 17 -36.61 -8.36 25.82
C HIS A 17 -35.82 -9.65 26.13
N GLY A 18 -34.51 -9.56 26.38
CA GLY A 18 -33.63 -10.72 26.57
C GLY A 18 -33.10 -11.29 25.26
N ALA A 19 -32.16 -12.23 25.34
CA ALA A 19 -31.50 -12.80 24.16
C ALA A 19 -32.44 -13.63 23.29
N ASP A 20 -33.45 -14.26 23.87
CA ASP A 20 -34.38 -15.18 23.19
C ASP A 20 -35.15 -14.50 22.04
N VAL A 21 -35.29 -13.16 22.08
CA VAL A 21 -35.96 -12.37 21.04
C VAL A 21 -35.29 -12.49 19.66
N VAL A 22 -33.99 -12.84 19.62
CA VAL A 22 -33.26 -12.98 18.35
C VAL A 22 -33.21 -14.42 17.83
N GLU A 23 -33.52 -15.41 18.68
CA GLU A 23 -33.43 -16.83 18.32
C GLU A 23 -34.19 -17.20 17.05
N PRO A 24 -35.43 -16.72 16.80
CA PRO A 24 -36.18 -17.07 15.59
C PRO A 24 -35.50 -16.64 14.29
N TYR A 25 -34.57 -15.70 14.36
CA TYR A 25 -33.86 -15.12 13.21
C TYR A 25 -32.46 -15.71 12.99
N LEU A 26 -31.95 -16.49 13.95
CA LEU A 26 -30.72 -17.27 13.82
C LEU A 26 -30.93 -18.43 12.85
N LEU A 27 -29.85 -18.92 12.23
CA LEU A 27 -29.91 -20.13 11.41
C LEU A 27 -29.87 -21.35 12.33
N GLN A 28 -31.03 -21.79 12.80
CA GLN A 28 -31.17 -22.93 13.70
C GLN A 28 -31.00 -24.25 12.95
N PHE A 29 -30.24 -25.20 13.50
CA PHE A 29 -29.86 -26.43 12.79
C PHE A 29 -30.85 -27.59 12.95
N ASP A 30 -31.73 -27.51 13.94
CA ASP A 30 -32.73 -28.52 14.29
C ASP A 30 -34.08 -28.35 13.54
N THR A 31 -34.18 -27.33 12.68
CA THR A 31 -35.41 -27.01 11.92
C THR A 31 -35.09 -26.56 10.51
N ILE A 32 -36.11 -26.51 9.65
CA ILE A 32 -36.04 -25.89 8.32
C ILE A 32 -36.92 -24.63 8.31
N ASN A 33 -36.28 -23.46 8.24
CA ASN A 33 -36.99 -22.18 8.20
C ASN A 33 -36.37 -21.23 7.15
N PRO A 34 -36.98 -21.11 5.96
CA PRO A 34 -36.45 -20.28 4.88
C PRO A 34 -36.26 -18.79 5.21
N VAL A 35 -37.00 -18.26 6.19
CA VAL A 35 -36.79 -16.87 6.65
C VAL A 35 -35.38 -16.70 7.22
N GLN A 36 -34.88 -17.72 7.93
CA GLN A 36 -33.57 -17.71 8.56
C GLN A 36 -32.43 -17.69 7.52
N TRP A 37 -32.65 -18.22 6.31
CA TRP A 37 -31.66 -18.17 5.22
C TRP A 37 -31.33 -16.75 4.78
N VAL A 38 -32.25 -15.81 5.03
CA VAL A 38 -32.03 -14.38 4.75
C VAL A 38 -31.56 -13.69 6.03
N THR A 39 -32.30 -13.81 7.12
CA THR A 39 -32.11 -12.98 8.32
C THR A 39 -30.78 -13.23 9.00
N THR A 40 -30.29 -14.47 9.00
CA THR A 40 -29.02 -14.85 9.62
C THR A 40 -27.82 -14.04 9.10
N ASN A 41 -27.85 -13.66 7.82
CA ASN A 41 -26.77 -12.92 7.17
C ASN A 41 -26.60 -11.49 7.72
N PHE A 42 -27.58 -10.96 8.45
CA PHE A 42 -27.55 -9.60 8.98
C PHE A 42 -27.29 -9.53 10.49
N LEU A 43 -27.36 -10.67 11.19
CA LEU A 43 -27.11 -10.78 12.62
C LEU A 43 -25.62 -10.94 12.90
N HIS A 44 -25.15 -10.36 14.01
CA HIS A 44 -23.74 -10.36 14.37
C HIS A 44 -23.58 -10.55 15.88
N ALA A 45 -22.71 -11.46 16.30
CA ALA A 45 -22.52 -11.82 17.72
C ALA A 45 -21.95 -10.69 18.59
N GLY A 46 -21.41 -9.64 17.96
CA GLY A 46 -20.89 -8.49 18.68
C GLY A 46 -20.23 -7.46 17.76
N PRO A 47 -19.75 -6.33 18.31
CA PRO A 47 -19.21 -5.23 17.52
C PRO A 47 -18.00 -5.63 16.68
N MET A 48 -17.07 -6.42 17.22
CA MET A 48 -15.89 -6.88 16.47
C MET A 48 -16.25 -7.84 15.34
N HIS A 49 -17.27 -8.68 15.53
CA HIS A 49 -17.77 -9.56 14.47
C HIS A 49 -18.40 -8.72 13.33
N LEU A 50 -19.19 -7.70 13.65
CA LEU A 50 -19.72 -6.76 12.65
C LEU A 50 -18.61 -6.02 11.91
N ILE A 51 -17.65 -5.43 12.63
CA ILE A 51 -16.55 -4.68 12.01
C ILE A 51 -15.73 -5.58 11.08
N GLY A 52 -15.41 -6.79 11.52
CA GLY A 52 -14.71 -7.78 10.69
C GLY A 52 -15.46 -8.09 9.40
N ASN A 53 -16.75 -8.44 9.50
CA ASN A 53 -17.57 -8.71 8.32
C ASN A 53 -17.67 -7.51 7.39
N MET A 54 -17.86 -6.31 7.92
CA MET A 54 -17.97 -5.11 7.08
C MET A 54 -16.66 -4.76 6.41
N PHE A 55 -15.51 -5.00 7.05
CA PHE A 55 -14.20 -4.80 6.44
C PHE A 55 -13.97 -5.75 5.26
N PHE A 56 -14.28 -7.04 5.42
CA PHE A 56 -14.13 -8.02 4.35
C PHE A 56 -15.18 -7.83 3.24
N LEU A 57 -16.43 -7.50 3.60
CA LEU A 57 -17.46 -7.17 2.63
C LEU A 57 -17.09 -5.93 1.83
N TRP A 58 -16.50 -4.91 2.46
CA TRP A 58 -16.00 -3.74 1.75
C TRP A 58 -14.85 -4.12 0.79
N GLY A 59 -13.88 -4.91 1.25
CA GLY A 59 -12.77 -5.37 0.41
C GLY A 59 -13.22 -6.21 -0.79
N PHE A 60 -13.83 -7.37 -0.55
CA PHE A 60 -14.20 -8.31 -1.61
C PHE A 60 -15.49 -7.94 -2.33
N GLY A 61 -16.44 -7.35 -1.61
CA GLY A 61 -17.67 -6.84 -2.22
C GLY A 61 -17.37 -5.77 -3.25
N LEU A 62 -16.48 -4.81 -2.99
CA LEU A 62 -16.11 -3.81 -4.00
C LEU A 62 -15.41 -4.40 -5.23
N VAL A 63 -14.60 -5.45 -5.06
CA VAL A 63 -13.97 -6.13 -6.20
C VAL A 63 -15.02 -6.80 -7.09
N VAL A 64 -15.96 -7.52 -6.48
CA VAL A 64 -17.04 -8.22 -7.21
C VAL A 64 -18.04 -7.22 -7.79
N GLU A 65 -18.45 -6.21 -7.03
CA GLU A 65 -19.31 -5.11 -7.46
C GLU A 65 -18.69 -4.32 -8.62
N GLY A 66 -17.38 -4.08 -8.59
CA GLY A 66 -16.67 -3.39 -9.67
C GLY A 66 -16.76 -4.13 -11.01
N LYS A 67 -16.93 -5.45 -11.00
CA LYS A 67 -17.11 -6.27 -12.22
C LYS A 67 -18.57 -6.38 -12.68
N LEU A 68 -19.52 -6.30 -11.76
CA LEU A 68 -20.95 -6.54 -12.04
C LEU A 68 -21.81 -5.27 -12.10
N GLY A 69 -21.37 -4.21 -11.44
CA GLY A 69 -22.21 -3.09 -11.01
C GLY A 69 -23.14 -3.46 -9.84
N TRP A 70 -23.48 -2.43 -9.05
CA TRP A 70 -24.27 -2.56 -7.82
C TRP A 70 -25.61 -3.29 -8.00
N LYS A 71 -26.31 -3.08 -9.13
CA LYS A 71 -27.64 -3.68 -9.40
C LYS A 71 -27.62 -5.20 -9.46
N ARG A 72 -26.50 -5.78 -9.92
CA ARG A 72 -26.30 -7.24 -10.01
C ARG A 72 -25.57 -7.79 -8.80
N PHE A 73 -24.74 -6.96 -8.15
CA PHE A 73 -24.06 -7.32 -6.92
C PHE A 73 -25.03 -7.61 -5.77
N ILE A 74 -26.04 -6.75 -5.54
CA ILE A 74 -27.01 -6.93 -4.45
C ILE A 74 -27.70 -8.31 -4.51
N PRO A 75 -28.35 -8.70 -5.62
CA PRO A 75 -28.99 -10.01 -5.69
C PRO A 75 -27.99 -11.17 -5.63
N LEU A 76 -26.77 -11.01 -6.14
CA LEU A 76 -25.72 -12.03 -5.98
C LEU A 76 -25.35 -12.24 -4.50
N TYR A 77 -25.10 -11.16 -3.76
CA TYR A 77 -24.76 -11.23 -2.33
C TYR A 77 -25.87 -11.92 -1.52
N LEU A 78 -27.12 -11.53 -1.76
CA LEU A 78 -28.27 -12.16 -1.11
C LEU A 78 -28.44 -13.63 -1.51
N PHE A 79 -28.25 -13.94 -2.80
CA PHE A 79 -28.33 -15.30 -3.31
C PHE A 79 -27.29 -16.21 -2.64
N LEU A 80 -26.04 -15.76 -2.50
CA LEU A 80 -24.99 -16.52 -1.81
C LEU A 80 -25.39 -16.83 -0.36
N GLY A 81 -25.90 -15.83 0.38
CA GLY A 81 -26.38 -16.02 1.75
C GLY A 81 -27.55 -17.00 1.85
N ILE A 82 -28.53 -16.88 0.94
CA ILE A 82 -29.71 -17.75 0.91
C ILE A 82 -29.32 -19.20 0.58
N VAL A 83 -28.51 -19.41 -0.46
CA VAL A 83 -28.09 -20.75 -0.88
C VAL A 83 -27.25 -21.42 0.20
N TYR A 84 -26.33 -20.68 0.83
CA TYR A 84 -25.60 -21.16 1.98
C TYR A 84 -26.53 -21.52 3.14
N GLY A 85 -27.45 -20.64 3.53
CA GLY A 85 -28.38 -20.87 4.62
C GLY A 85 -29.25 -22.11 4.38
N ALA A 86 -29.78 -22.25 3.16
CA ALA A 86 -30.53 -23.42 2.74
C ALA A 86 -29.71 -24.70 2.80
N ALA A 87 -28.50 -24.69 2.22
CA ALA A 87 -27.63 -25.85 2.18
C ALA A 87 -27.21 -26.29 3.58
N MET A 88 -26.77 -25.35 4.42
CA MET A 88 -26.30 -25.65 5.77
C MET A 88 -27.41 -26.10 6.70
N GLN A 89 -28.54 -25.40 6.71
CA GLN A 89 -29.67 -25.79 7.55
C GLN A 89 -30.22 -27.16 7.13
N SER A 90 -30.34 -27.42 5.82
CA SER A 90 -30.77 -28.74 5.33
C SER A 90 -29.80 -29.85 5.70
N PHE A 91 -28.49 -29.60 5.56
CA PHE A 91 -27.46 -30.57 5.92
C PHE A 91 -27.46 -30.89 7.41
N ALA A 92 -27.50 -29.84 8.25
CA ALA A 92 -27.49 -29.98 9.70
C ALA A 92 -28.76 -30.68 10.20
N PHE A 93 -29.93 -30.34 9.65
CA PHE A 93 -31.20 -30.97 9.97
C PHE A 93 -31.21 -32.47 9.64
N VAL A 94 -30.72 -32.85 8.46
CA VAL A 94 -30.65 -34.27 8.04
C VAL A 94 -29.70 -35.08 8.94
N LEU A 95 -28.63 -34.46 9.43
CA LEU A 95 -27.68 -35.09 10.34
C LEU A 95 -28.09 -35.01 11.82
N GLY A 96 -29.21 -34.37 12.14
CA GLY A 96 -29.67 -34.19 13.52
C GLY A 96 -28.71 -33.36 14.37
N LEU A 97 -28.03 -32.39 13.77
CA LEU A 97 -27.10 -31.50 14.48
C LEU A 97 -27.89 -30.43 15.23
N GLU A 98 -27.43 -30.12 16.44
CA GLU A 98 -27.98 -29.03 17.25
C GLU A 98 -27.14 -27.76 17.13
N GLY A 99 -27.72 -26.63 17.52
CA GLY A 99 -27.05 -25.33 17.54
C GLY A 99 -27.60 -24.35 16.51
N ALA A 100 -26.94 -23.21 16.41
CA ALA A 100 -27.34 -22.15 15.48
C ALA A 100 -26.15 -21.34 14.98
N ALA A 101 -26.30 -20.76 13.79
CA ALA A 101 -25.33 -19.87 13.20
C ALA A 101 -25.89 -18.47 12.94
N LEU A 102 -25.00 -17.48 12.93
CA LEU A 102 -25.28 -16.10 12.56
C LEU A 102 -24.05 -15.47 11.91
N GLY A 103 -24.28 -14.50 11.02
CA GLY A 103 -23.22 -13.70 10.42
C GLY A 103 -23.27 -13.66 8.90
N ALA A 104 -22.82 -12.55 8.34
CA ALA A 104 -22.62 -12.39 6.90
C ALA A 104 -21.41 -13.18 6.35
N SER A 105 -20.58 -13.75 7.23
CA SER A 105 -19.24 -14.21 6.90
C SER A 105 -19.23 -15.30 5.83
N SER A 106 -20.14 -16.26 5.85
CA SER A 106 -20.21 -17.30 4.82
C SER A 106 -20.53 -16.73 3.42
N ALA A 107 -21.45 -15.77 3.31
CA ALA A 107 -21.69 -15.08 2.04
C ALA A 107 -20.46 -14.28 1.59
N ILE A 108 -19.74 -13.67 2.53
CA ILE A 108 -18.48 -12.94 2.28
C ILE A 108 -17.37 -13.89 1.81
N PHE A 109 -17.25 -15.09 2.39
CA PHE A 109 -16.31 -16.11 1.93
C PHE A 109 -16.68 -16.63 0.54
N GLY A 110 -17.98 -16.70 0.21
CA GLY A 110 -18.43 -16.91 -1.18
C GLY A 110 -17.97 -15.79 -2.12
N LEU A 111 -18.12 -14.52 -1.70
CA LEU A 111 -17.61 -13.36 -2.46
C LEU A 111 -16.08 -13.36 -2.58
N LEU A 112 -15.35 -13.76 -1.54
CA LEU A 112 -13.90 -13.93 -1.55
C LEU A 112 -13.50 -14.91 -2.66
N THR A 113 -14.14 -16.08 -2.70
CA THR A 113 -13.89 -17.09 -3.73
C THR A 113 -14.20 -16.54 -5.12
N ILE A 114 -15.31 -15.83 -5.30
CA ILE A 114 -15.64 -15.18 -6.57
C ILE A 114 -14.59 -14.14 -6.96
N ALA A 115 -14.12 -13.32 -6.01
CA ALA A 115 -13.06 -12.34 -6.25
C ALA A 115 -11.73 -12.99 -6.67
N ILE A 116 -11.37 -14.12 -6.05
CA ILE A 116 -10.21 -14.94 -6.45
C ILE A 116 -10.35 -15.41 -7.90
N LEU A 117 -11.55 -15.84 -8.31
CA LEU A 117 -11.80 -16.31 -9.68
C LEU A 117 -11.78 -15.17 -10.70
N TRP A 118 -12.38 -14.02 -10.38
CA TRP A 118 -12.66 -12.95 -11.35
C TRP A 118 -11.56 -11.89 -11.43
N ALA A 119 -10.82 -11.70 -10.35
CA ALA A 119 -9.81 -10.66 -10.25
C ALA A 119 -8.56 -11.10 -9.45
N PRO A 120 -7.99 -12.29 -9.69
CA PRO A 120 -6.88 -12.85 -8.92
C PRO A 120 -5.64 -11.94 -8.85
N ALA A 121 -5.39 -11.14 -9.89
CA ALA A 121 -4.23 -10.26 -10.00
C ALA A 121 -4.49 -8.81 -9.55
N ASN A 122 -5.71 -8.46 -9.10
CA ASN A 122 -5.96 -7.14 -8.53
C ASN A 122 -5.17 -6.99 -7.22
N ASN A 123 -4.47 -5.87 -7.05
CA ASN A 123 -3.77 -5.57 -5.81
C ASN A 123 -4.72 -4.93 -4.80
N MET A 124 -4.61 -5.37 -3.55
CA MET A 124 -5.26 -4.80 -2.38
C MET A 124 -4.18 -4.25 -1.45
N ASN A 125 -4.39 -3.04 -0.96
CA ASN A 125 -3.55 -2.47 0.08
C ASN A 125 -3.94 -3.08 1.43
N CYS A 126 -3.10 -3.96 1.95
CA CYS A 126 -3.30 -4.60 3.24
C CYS A 126 -2.51 -3.86 4.31
N PHE A 127 -3.22 -3.40 5.34
CA PHE A 127 -2.60 -2.87 6.55
C PHE A 127 -2.44 -4.00 7.56
N LEU A 128 -1.20 -4.41 7.80
CA LEU A 128 -0.85 -5.39 8.82
C LEU A 128 -0.47 -4.66 10.10
N TYR A 129 -1.23 -4.92 11.16
CA TYR A 129 -0.96 -4.42 12.50
C TYR A 129 -0.64 -5.58 13.43
N MET A 130 0.59 -5.64 13.92
CA MET A 130 1.09 -6.63 14.87
C MET A 130 1.52 -5.93 16.17
N GLY A 131 0.58 -5.23 16.81
CA GLY A 131 0.84 -4.47 18.03
C GLY A 131 1.77 -3.29 17.79
N VAL A 132 3.05 -3.39 18.16
CA VAL A 132 4.02 -2.29 18.04
C VAL A 132 4.48 -2.07 16.58
N PHE A 133 4.28 -3.06 15.70
CA PHE A 133 4.68 -2.98 14.30
C PHE A 133 3.46 -2.82 13.39
N SER A 134 3.46 -1.75 12.58
CA SER A 134 2.49 -1.56 11.50
C SER A 134 3.20 -1.52 10.15
N ARG A 135 2.72 -2.28 9.17
CA ARG A 135 3.18 -2.20 7.78
C ARG A 135 2.01 -2.22 6.81
N THR A 136 2.11 -1.41 5.76
CA THR A 136 1.27 -1.51 4.57
C THR A 136 1.98 -2.36 3.53
N MET A 137 1.29 -3.35 2.97
CA MET A 137 1.79 -4.18 1.87
C MET A 137 0.73 -4.34 0.79
N GLU A 138 1.18 -4.41 -0.45
CA GLU A 138 0.32 -4.71 -1.59
C GLU A 138 0.29 -6.22 -1.79
N LEU A 139 -0.90 -6.82 -1.66
CA LEU A 139 -1.12 -8.24 -1.91
C LEU A 139 -2.15 -8.41 -3.02
N SER A 140 -1.94 -9.38 -3.90
CA SER A 140 -2.96 -9.73 -4.88
C SER A 140 -4.17 -10.37 -4.19
N VAL A 141 -5.37 -10.20 -4.76
CA VAL A 141 -6.60 -10.87 -4.29
C VAL A 141 -6.38 -12.38 -4.20
N LEU A 142 -5.65 -12.98 -5.16
CA LEU A 142 -5.31 -14.40 -5.13
C LEU A 142 -4.47 -14.76 -3.90
N ALA A 143 -3.38 -14.03 -3.64
CA ALA A 143 -2.48 -14.34 -2.53
C ALA A 143 -3.18 -14.16 -1.18
N PHE A 144 -3.88 -13.04 -1.00
CA PHE A 144 -4.64 -12.77 0.22
C PHE A 144 -5.78 -13.79 0.40
N GLY A 145 -6.53 -14.09 -0.66
CA GLY A 145 -7.64 -15.01 -0.59
C GLY A 145 -7.22 -16.44 -0.30
N LEU A 146 -6.18 -16.95 -0.96
CA LEU A 146 -5.63 -18.28 -0.66
C LEU A 146 -5.08 -18.37 0.76
N PHE A 147 -4.47 -17.30 1.28
CA PHE A 147 -4.05 -17.25 2.68
C PHE A 147 -5.24 -17.44 3.63
N TYR A 148 -6.35 -16.71 3.42
CA TYR A 148 -7.54 -16.85 4.26
C TYR A 148 -8.24 -18.21 4.11
N VAL A 149 -8.33 -18.75 2.89
CA VAL A 149 -8.83 -20.10 2.64
C VAL A 149 -7.97 -21.13 3.38
N GLY A 150 -6.64 -20.99 3.30
CA GLY A 150 -5.69 -21.83 4.01
C GLY A 150 -5.87 -21.75 5.53
N LEU A 151 -6.11 -20.55 6.07
CA LEU A 151 -6.42 -20.39 7.50
C LEU A 151 -7.70 -21.12 7.90
N GLN A 152 -8.77 -21.05 7.10
CA GLN A 152 -10.01 -21.79 7.42
C GLN A 152 -9.76 -23.29 7.49
N ILE A 153 -9.07 -23.84 6.49
CA ILE A 153 -8.74 -25.27 6.44
C ILE A 153 -7.84 -25.65 7.63
N PHE A 154 -6.82 -24.85 7.92
CA PHE A 154 -5.91 -25.08 9.03
C PHE A 154 -6.65 -25.17 10.36
N PHE A 155 -7.56 -24.24 10.64
CA PHE A 155 -8.31 -24.24 11.89
C PHE A 155 -9.35 -25.37 11.97
N VAL A 156 -10.01 -25.74 10.86
CA VAL A 156 -10.87 -26.95 10.83
C VAL A 156 -10.07 -28.21 11.12
N VAL A 157 -8.89 -28.36 10.53
CA VAL A 157 -8.02 -29.53 10.78
C VAL A 157 -7.53 -29.53 12.23
N LEU A 158 -7.12 -28.38 12.77
CA LEU A 158 -6.68 -28.25 14.15
C LEU A 158 -7.81 -28.63 15.13
N GLN A 159 -9.02 -28.15 14.87
CA GLN A 159 -10.21 -28.49 15.65
C GLN A 159 -10.48 -30.00 15.61
N PHE A 160 -10.45 -30.61 14.42
CA PHE A 160 -10.65 -32.05 14.27
C PHE A 160 -9.64 -32.86 15.08
N ILE A 161 -8.36 -32.47 15.04
CA ILE A 161 -7.28 -33.12 15.81
C ILE A 161 -7.52 -32.98 17.32
N HIS A 162 -7.92 -31.80 17.79
CA HIS A 162 -8.09 -31.52 19.22
C HIS A 162 -9.37 -32.13 19.81
N GLN A 163 -10.46 -32.15 19.05
CA GLN A 163 -11.79 -32.57 19.51
C GLN A 163 -12.13 -34.01 19.10
N GLY A 164 -11.34 -34.64 18.22
CA GLY A 164 -11.57 -36.00 17.74
C GLY A 164 -12.78 -36.16 16.81
N GLY A 165 -13.28 -35.05 16.26
CA GLY A 165 -14.47 -35.02 15.41
C GLY A 165 -14.67 -33.67 14.72
N LEU A 166 -15.57 -33.62 13.74
CA LEU A 166 -16.02 -32.38 13.11
C LEU A 166 -17.21 -31.83 13.90
N ASP A 167 -17.13 -30.56 14.26
CA ASP A 167 -18.22 -29.79 14.86
C ASP A 167 -18.51 -28.57 13.97
N VAL A 168 -19.72 -28.01 14.04
CA VAL A 168 -20.18 -26.92 13.18
C VAL A 168 -19.62 -25.59 13.67
N SER A 169 -18.33 -25.41 13.44
CA SER A 169 -17.60 -24.18 13.78
C SER A 169 -17.76 -23.09 12.73
N SER A 170 -17.33 -21.87 13.07
CA SER A 170 -17.33 -20.73 12.14
C SER A 170 -16.53 -21.05 10.89
N GLU A 171 -15.42 -21.78 11.03
CA GLU A 171 -14.53 -22.15 9.94
C GLU A 171 -15.18 -23.14 8.98
N VAL A 172 -15.95 -24.12 9.49
CA VAL A 172 -16.75 -25.03 8.65
C VAL A 172 -17.80 -24.25 7.85
N LEU A 173 -18.47 -23.29 8.49
CA LEU A 173 -19.45 -22.43 7.84
C LEU A 173 -18.80 -21.52 6.78
N HIS A 174 -17.58 -21.04 7.01
CA HIS A 174 -16.81 -20.29 6.01
C HIS A 174 -16.41 -21.15 4.81
N ILE A 175 -15.95 -22.38 5.05
CA ILE A 175 -15.63 -23.35 3.98
C ILE A 175 -16.87 -23.62 3.13
N ALA A 176 -18.04 -23.77 3.74
CA ALA A 176 -19.27 -23.93 2.98
C ALA A 176 -19.62 -22.71 2.12
N GLY A 177 -19.37 -21.49 2.63
CA GLY A 177 -19.44 -20.27 1.83
C GLY A 177 -18.53 -20.33 0.60
N ILE A 178 -17.29 -20.80 0.74
CA ILE A 178 -16.35 -21.02 -0.37
C ILE A 178 -16.90 -22.05 -1.36
N LEU A 179 -17.43 -23.17 -0.86
CA LEU A 179 -18.00 -24.25 -1.68
C LEU A 179 -19.24 -23.81 -2.46
N VAL A 180 -20.01 -22.85 -1.96
CA VAL A 180 -21.13 -22.22 -2.69
C VAL A 180 -20.61 -21.18 -3.69
N GLY A 181 -19.66 -20.33 -3.29
CA GLY A 181 -19.12 -19.26 -4.13
C GLY A 181 -18.37 -19.76 -5.36
N LEU A 182 -17.63 -20.87 -5.24
CA LEU A 182 -16.83 -21.47 -6.33
C LEU A 182 -17.68 -21.81 -7.57
N PRO A 183 -18.71 -22.69 -7.48
CA PRO A 183 -19.51 -23.04 -8.65
C PRO A 183 -20.29 -21.84 -9.19
N VAL A 184 -20.78 -20.95 -8.34
CA VAL A 184 -21.47 -19.72 -8.78
C VAL A 184 -20.54 -18.82 -9.59
N GLY A 185 -19.34 -18.55 -9.08
CA GLY A 185 -18.35 -17.72 -9.76
C GLY A 185 -17.90 -18.30 -11.10
N VAL A 186 -17.69 -19.61 -11.17
CA VAL A 186 -17.34 -20.32 -12.41
C VAL A 186 -18.50 -20.31 -13.40
N ALA A 187 -19.73 -20.59 -12.95
CA ALA A 187 -20.91 -20.59 -13.81
C ALA A 187 -21.15 -19.22 -14.44
N MET A 188 -21.00 -18.14 -13.67
CA MET A 188 -21.17 -16.77 -14.17
C MET A 188 -20.11 -16.39 -15.22
N LEU A 189 -18.86 -16.85 -15.08
CA LEU A 189 -17.84 -16.67 -16.11
C LEU A 189 -18.22 -17.47 -17.37
N LYS A 190 -18.60 -18.74 -17.20
CA LYS A 190 -18.94 -19.65 -18.30
C LYS A 190 -20.14 -19.18 -19.11
N MET A 191 -21.14 -18.62 -18.43
CA MET A 191 -22.36 -18.06 -19.04
C MET A 191 -22.16 -16.63 -19.55
N GLN A 192 -20.96 -16.06 -19.42
CA GLN A 192 -20.65 -14.67 -19.80
C GLN A 192 -21.57 -13.63 -19.14
N TRP A 193 -22.01 -13.90 -17.91
CA TRP A 193 -22.81 -12.96 -17.11
C TRP A 193 -21.95 -11.86 -16.48
N VAL A 194 -20.64 -12.09 -16.43
CA VAL A 194 -19.61 -11.15 -16.01
C VAL A 194 -18.51 -11.13 -17.06
N ASP A 195 -18.04 -9.93 -17.42
CA ASP A 195 -16.86 -9.76 -18.26
C ASP A 195 -15.69 -9.35 -17.36
N CYS A 196 -14.67 -10.19 -17.32
CA CYS A 196 -13.46 -9.94 -16.55
C CYS A 196 -12.34 -9.32 -17.40
N GLU A 197 -12.58 -9.03 -18.70
CA GLU A 197 -11.60 -8.50 -19.65
C GLU A 197 -10.33 -9.37 -19.74
N GLY A 198 -10.45 -10.68 -19.55
CA GLY A 198 -9.34 -11.64 -19.48
C GLY A 198 -8.51 -11.58 -18.19
N TRP A 199 -8.96 -10.85 -17.16
CA TRP A 199 -8.28 -10.81 -15.86
C TRP A 199 -8.69 -11.93 -14.90
N ASP A 200 -9.64 -12.78 -15.28
CA ASP A 200 -10.04 -13.95 -14.50
C ASP A 200 -8.93 -15.01 -14.43
N ILE A 201 -9.08 -15.92 -13.48
CA ILE A 201 -8.09 -16.94 -13.17
C ILE A 201 -7.84 -17.91 -14.34
N PHE A 202 -8.85 -18.19 -15.17
CA PHE A 202 -8.72 -19.12 -16.28
C PHE A 202 -7.92 -18.48 -17.42
N SER A 203 -8.29 -17.28 -17.84
CA SER A 203 -7.57 -16.57 -18.90
C SER A 203 -6.15 -16.16 -18.51
N ARG A 204 -5.85 -16.00 -17.21
CA ARG A 204 -4.56 -15.49 -16.75
C ARG A 204 -3.57 -16.55 -16.27
N TYR A 205 -4.05 -17.59 -15.56
CA TYR A 205 -3.17 -18.61 -14.96
C TYR A 205 -3.37 -20.01 -15.54
N PHE A 206 -4.54 -20.30 -16.12
CA PHE A 206 -4.86 -21.62 -16.66
C PHE A 206 -5.12 -21.62 -18.18
N ALA A 207 -4.71 -20.56 -18.88
CA ALA A 207 -4.91 -20.46 -20.33
C ALA A 207 -4.24 -21.64 -21.05
N ASN A 208 -4.92 -22.18 -22.08
CA ASN A 208 -4.45 -23.33 -22.87
C ASN A 208 -4.19 -24.61 -22.05
N THR A 209 -4.71 -24.72 -20.82
CA THR A 209 -4.61 -25.95 -20.02
C THR A 209 -5.83 -26.85 -20.25
N LYS A 210 -5.63 -28.17 -20.07
CA LYS A 210 -6.74 -29.15 -20.11
C LYS A 210 -7.81 -28.86 -19.05
N LEU A 211 -7.42 -28.31 -17.90
CA LEU A 211 -8.35 -27.93 -16.83
C LEU A 211 -9.29 -26.81 -17.29
N ALA A 212 -8.72 -25.71 -17.83
CA ALA A 212 -9.53 -24.62 -18.36
C ALA A 212 -10.44 -25.10 -19.50
N ALA A 213 -9.90 -25.92 -20.42
CA ALA A 213 -10.68 -26.53 -21.51
C ALA A 213 -11.89 -27.34 -21.00
N ALA A 214 -11.69 -28.16 -19.95
CA ALA A 214 -12.74 -28.99 -19.38
C ALA A 214 -13.83 -28.16 -18.66
N VAL A 215 -13.44 -27.09 -17.97
CA VAL A 215 -14.36 -26.29 -17.14
C VAL A 215 -15.09 -25.23 -17.98
N MET A 216 -14.32 -24.49 -18.78
CA MET A 216 -14.71 -23.27 -19.47
C MET A 216 -14.81 -23.41 -21.00
N GLY A 217 -14.34 -24.51 -21.59
CA GLY A 217 -14.11 -24.62 -23.04
C GLY A 217 -12.79 -23.99 -23.45
N ASP A 218 -12.57 -23.75 -24.75
CA ASP A 218 -11.36 -23.09 -25.23
C ASP A 218 -11.27 -21.65 -24.69
N VAL A 219 -10.40 -21.46 -23.69
CA VAL A 219 -10.12 -20.16 -23.09
C VAL A 219 -8.82 -19.62 -23.69
N PRO A 220 -8.88 -18.61 -24.58
CA PRO A 220 -7.69 -17.97 -25.09
C PRO A 220 -6.98 -17.24 -23.94
N ALA A 221 -5.64 -17.19 -24.01
CA ALA A 221 -4.86 -16.40 -23.09
C ALA A 221 -5.28 -14.93 -23.15
N ALA A 222 -5.34 -14.29 -21.99
CA ALA A 222 -5.66 -12.87 -21.89
C ALA A 222 -4.74 -12.04 -22.81
N VAL A 223 -5.31 -11.38 -23.82
CA VAL A 223 -4.57 -10.41 -24.63
C VAL A 223 -4.44 -9.16 -23.78
N ASP A 224 -3.24 -8.86 -23.32
CA ASP A 224 -2.93 -7.76 -22.41
C ASP A 224 -3.05 -6.39 -23.12
N ARG A 225 -4.27 -6.02 -23.54
CA ARG A 225 -4.56 -4.82 -24.34
C ARG A 225 -4.30 -3.52 -23.57
N LYS A 226 -4.35 -3.55 -22.23
CA LYS A 226 -4.07 -2.38 -21.38
C LYS A 226 -2.56 -2.17 -21.14
N SER A 227 -1.74 -3.23 -21.12
CA SER A 227 -0.33 -3.05 -20.74
C SER A 227 0.55 -2.44 -21.83
N THR A 228 0.28 -2.63 -23.12
CA THR A 228 1.12 -2.03 -24.16
C THR A 228 0.96 -0.51 -24.23
N ALA A 229 -0.28 -0.01 -24.20
CA ALA A 229 -0.56 1.42 -24.27
C ALA A 229 -0.10 2.15 -23.00
N ASP A 230 -0.31 1.57 -21.81
CA ASP A 230 0.16 2.18 -20.56
C ASP A 230 1.69 2.05 -20.38
N ARG A 231 2.31 0.95 -20.81
CA ARG A 231 3.78 0.86 -20.85
C ARG A 231 4.37 1.88 -21.83
N GLN A 232 3.75 2.05 -23.01
CA GLN A 232 4.16 3.09 -23.96
C GLN A 232 3.96 4.49 -23.39
N ARG A 233 2.83 4.79 -22.74
CA ARG A 233 2.61 6.10 -22.09
C ARG A 233 3.62 6.38 -20.98
N VAL A 234 3.86 5.41 -20.10
CA VAL A 234 4.85 5.54 -19.01
C VAL A 234 6.27 5.65 -19.58
N GLN A 235 6.58 4.94 -20.67
CA GLN A 235 7.87 5.05 -21.34
C GLN A 235 8.03 6.42 -22.01
N VAL A 236 7.04 6.89 -22.77
CA VAL A 236 7.04 8.21 -23.40
C VAL A 236 7.17 9.31 -22.35
N GLN A 237 6.42 9.23 -21.25
CA GLN A 237 6.53 10.20 -20.16
C GLN A 237 7.92 10.18 -19.49
N ARG A 238 8.54 9.01 -19.34
CA ARG A 238 9.92 8.87 -18.83
C ARG A 238 10.95 9.43 -19.80
N GLU A 239 10.77 9.22 -21.11
CA GLU A 239 11.63 9.75 -22.16
C GLU A 239 11.50 11.29 -22.27
N GLU A 240 10.28 11.82 -22.17
CA GLU A 240 10.03 13.27 -22.09
C GLU A 240 10.68 13.89 -20.86
N GLN A 241 10.51 13.28 -19.67
CA GLN A 241 11.16 13.77 -18.45
C GLN A 241 12.69 13.76 -18.57
N LYS A 242 13.27 12.71 -19.14
CA LYS A 242 14.71 12.62 -19.41
C LYS A 242 15.15 13.74 -20.36
N SER A 243 14.45 13.90 -21.49
CA SER A 243 14.76 14.92 -22.49
C SER A 243 14.68 16.33 -21.91
N GLN A 244 13.64 16.63 -21.13
CA GLN A 244 13.49 17.91 -20.44
C GLN A 244 14.61 18.18 -19.45
N ALA A 245 15.02 17.17 -18.66
CA ALA A 245 16.11 17.30 -17.71
C ALA A 245 17.46 17.53 -18.41
N GLU A 246 17.74 16.84 -19.51
CA GLU A 246 18.97 16.99 -20.30
C GLU A 246 19.02 18.35 -21.02
N MET A 247 17.90 18.83 -21.56
CA MET A 247 17.80 20.19 -22.13
C MET A 247 18.08 21.26 -21.06
N ALA A 248 17.48 21.12 -19.88
CA ALA A 248 17.72 22.04 -18.77
C ALA A 248 19.19 22.02 -18.31
N LEU A 249 19.84 20.85 -18.29
CA LEU A 249 21.27 20.75 -17.98
C LEU A 249 22.14 21.49 -19.01
N ASN A 250 21.83 21.36 -20.29
CA ASN A 250 22.56 22.07 -21.35
C ASN A 250 22.38 23.60 -21.24
N SER A 251 21.16 24.07 -21.00
CA SER A 251 20.90 25.50 -20.76
C SER A 251 21.60 26.01 -19.50
N PHE A 252 21.64 25.21 -18.42
CA PHE A 252 22.39 25.50 -17.21
C PHE A 252 23.89 25.70 -17.52
N ARG A 253 24.49 24.77 -18.28
CA ARG A 253 25.90 24.83 -18.68
C ARG A 253 26.22 26.05 -19.52
N GLN A 254 25.33 26.42 -20.45
CA GLN A 254 25.47 27.63 -21.27
C GLN A 254 25.44 28.90 -20.41
N CYS A 255 24.47 29.00 -19.47
CA CYS A 255 24.39 30.13 -18.56
C CYS A 255 25.65 30.23 -17.67
N LEU A 256 26.14 29.08 -17.19
CA LEU A 256 27.36 29.02 -16.39
C LEU A 256 28.59 29.47 -17.20
N ALA A 257 28.73 29.01 -18.46
CA ALA A 257 29.82 29.41 -19.33
C ALA A 257 29.80 30.91 -19.68
N ALA A 258 28.61 31.50 -19.79
CA ALA A 258 28.41 32.93 -20.04
C ALA A 258 28.56 33.81 -18.77
N GLY A 259 28.74 33.22 -17.58
CA GLY A 259 28.79 33.96 -16.32
C GLY A 259 27.43 34.47 -15.83
N HIS A 260 26.31 33.97 -16.38
CA HIS A 260 24.96 34.32 -15.97
C HIS A 260 24.52 33.50 -14.75
N THR A 261 25.08 33.82 -13.58
CA THR A 261 24.90 33.05 -12.33
C THR A 261 23.44 32.87 -11.92
N GLN A 262 22.65 33.94 -11.96
CA GLN A 262 21.26 33.91 -11.52
C GLN A 262 20.38 33.06 -12.44
N ALA A 263 20.62 33.12 -13.75
CA ALA A 263 19.91 32.29 -14.72
C ALA A 263 20.25 30.81 -14.53
N ALA A 264 21.53 30.49 -14.29
CA ALA A 264 21.94 29.12 -13.97
C ALA A 264 21.26 28.60 -12.69
N LEU A 265 21.24 29.40 -11.62
CA LEU A 265 20.59 29.02 -10.37
C LEU A 265 19.07 28.84 -10.52
N ALA A 266 18.41 29.69 -11.31
CA ALA A 266 16.98 29.57 -11.59
C ALA A 266 16.65 28.27 -12.32
N ILE A 267 17.48 27.86 -13.29
CA ILE A 267 17.33 26.59 -13.99
C ILE A 267 17.54 25.41 -13.03
N TYR A 268 18.58 25.46 -12.19
CA TYR A 268 18.86 24.44 -11.18
C TYR A 268 17.65 24.22 -10.25
N ASN A 269 17.07 25.31 -9.73
CA ASN A 269 15.94 25.24 -8.80
C ASN A 269 14.62 24.82 -9.46
N LYS A 270 14.44 25.04 -10.77
CA LYS A 270 13.23 24.67 -11.51
C LYS A 270 13.10 23.15 -11.74
N VAL A 271 14.22 22.43 -11.82
CA VAL A 271 14.21 20.98 -12.04
C VAL A 271 14.02 20.25 -10.71
N PRO A 272 13.08 19.29 -10.59
CA PRO A 272 12.90 18.53 -9.34
C PRO A 272 14.16 17.78 -8.90
N GLU A 273 14.41 17.70 -7.59
CA GLU A 273 15.59 17.03 -7.02
C GLU A 273 15.80 15.61 -7.54
N LYS A 274 14.74 14.77 -7.50
CA LYS A 274 14.77 13.40 -8.03
C LYS A 274 15.19 13.30 -9.51
N ALA A 275 14.85 14.31 -10.32
CA ALA A 275 15.24 14.34 -11.72
C ALA A 275 16.70 14.79 -11.88
N ARG A 276 17.17 15.73 -11.06
CA ARG A 276 18.59 16.12 -11.02
C ARG A 276 19.46 14.94 -10.60
N ASP A 277 19.14 14.24 -9.51
CA ASP A 277 19.95 13.12 -9.02
C ASP A 277 20.10 12.00 -10.05
N LYS A 278 19.07 11.80 -10.88
CA LYS A 278 19.03 10.74 -11.88
C LYS A 278 19.66 11.13 -13.22
N TYR A 279 19.45 12.36 -13.68
CA TYR A 279 19.78 12.78 -15.04
C TYR A 279 20.88 13.83 -15.11
N TRP A 280 21.14 14.58 -14.03
CA TRP A 280 22.16 15.62 -14.01
C TRP A 280 23.49 15.08 -13.49
N GLN A 281 24.43 14.88 -14.41
CA GLN A 281 25.83 14.60 -14.06
C GLN A 281 26.64 15.90 -14.13
N LEU A 282 26.53 16.71 -13.07
CA LEU A 282 27.35 17.91 -12.91
C LEU A 282 28.78 17.50 -12.54
N ALA A 283 29.76 18.01 -13.26
CA ALA A 283 31.17 17.82 -12.91
C ALA A 283 31.57 18.73 -11.74
N ASP A 284 32.54 18.29 -10.93
CA ASP A 284 33.03 19.07 -9.78
C ASP A 284 33.51 20.47 -10.18
N LYS A 285 34.08 20.60 -11.38
CA LYS A 285 34.51 21.90 -11.94
C LYS A 285 33.33 22.85 -12.16
N GLU A 286 32.17 22.33 -12.58
CA GLU A 286 30.96 23.12 -12.82
C GLU A 286 30.39 23.62 -11.48
N LEU A 287 30.30 22.75 -10.49
CA LEU A 287 29.87 23.09 -9.13
C LEU A 287 30.79 24.14 -8.50
N LEU A 288 32.12 23.95 -8.59
CA LEU A 288 33.09 24.92 -8.09
C LEU A 288 33.00 26.27 -8.80
N THR A 289 32.73 26.28 -10.10
CA THR A 289 32.56 27.52 -10.87
C THR A 289 31.31 28.28 -10.39
N LEU A 290 30.20 27.57 -10.19
CA LEU A 290 28.97 28.17 -9.68
C LEU A 290 29.17 28.73 -8.26
N VAL A 291 29.82 27.97 -7.37
CA VAL A 291 30.15 28.44 -6.01
C VAL A 291 30.99 29.72 -6.06
N LYS A 292 32.00 29.80 -6.93
CA LYS A 292 32.83 31.00 -7.10
C LYS A 292 32.02 32.21 -7.55
N PHE A 293 31.11 32.03 -8.52
CA PHE A 293 30.26 33.11 -8.99
C PHE A 293 29.27 33.58 -7.92
N LEU A 294 28.64 32.67 -7.18
CA LEU A 294 27.77 33.00 -6.06
C LEU A 294 28.52 33.77 -4.96
N HIS A 295 29.76 33.39 -4.67
CA HIS A 295 30.61 34.11 -3.70
C HIS A 295 30.98 35.51 -4.18
N HIS A 296 31.26 35.69 -5.48
CA HIS A 296 31.52 37.00 -6.08
C HIS A 296 30.29 37.93 -5.96
N GLU A 297 29.09 37.37 -6.13
CA GLU A 297 27.82 38.09 -5.93
C GLU A 297 27.39 38.20 -4.45
N LYS A 298 28.23 37.74 -3.50
CA LYS A 298 27.93 37.70 -2.04
C LYS A 298 26.68 36.89 -1.68
N ARG A 299 26.26 35.95 -2.53
CA ARG A 299 25.13 35.03 -2.32
C ARG A 299 25.59 33.77 -1.58
N TRP A 300 26.03 33.94 -0.34
CA TRP A 300 26.66 32.87 0.45
C TRP A 300 25.70 31.71 0.74
N SER A 301 24.46 31.99 1.13
CA SER A 301 23.44 30.98 1.45
C SER A 301 23.13 30.06 0.27
N ASP A 302 22.98 30.63 -0.93
CA ASP A 302 22.70 29.87 -2.15
C ASP A 302 23.85 28.94 -2.53
N SER A 303 25.08 29.20 -2.07
CA SER A 303 26.24 28.36 -2.36
C SER A 303 26.29 27.07 -1.52
N VAL A 304 25.59 27.04 -0.39
CA VAL A 304 25.66 25.95 0.61
C VAL A 304 25.34 24.56 0.02
N PRO A 305 24.22 24.36 -0.71
CA PRO A 305 23.87 23.03 -1.23
C PRO A 305 24.94 22.45 -2.17
N PHE A 306 25.55 23.31 -3.00
CA PHE A 306 26.59 22.90 -3.94
C PHE A 306 27.91 22.55 -3.24
N MET A 307 28.25 23.27 -2.17
CA MET A 307 29.43 22.97 -1.35
C MET A 307 29.27 21.65 -0.59
N VAL A 308 28.06 21.34 -0.12
CA VAL A 308 27.74 20.06 0.51
C VAL A 308 27.88 18.90 -0.49
N ASP A 309 27.34 19.03 -1.69
CA ASP A 309 27.44 18.01 -2.75
C ASP A 309 28.91 17.73 -3.12
N LEU A 310 29.73 18.78 -3.27
CA LEU A 310 31.17 18.64 -3.50
C LEU A 310 31.89 17.87 -2.39
N ILE A 311 31.57 18.14 -1.12
CA ILE A 311 32.19 17.46 0.02
C ILE A 311 31.78 15.99 0.07
N LYS A 312 30.51 15.68 -0.22
CA LYS A 312 30.02 14.30 -0.26
C LYS A 312 30.71 13.46 -1.35
N ARG A 313 30.97 14.06 -2.51
CA ARG A 313 31.62 13.37 -3.64
C ARG A 313 33.12 13.16 -3.45
N ALA A 314 33.81 14.12 -2.83
CA ALA A 314 35.26 14.09 -2.70
C ALA A 314 35.72 14.61 -1.32
N PRO A 315 35.47 13.86 -0.23
CA PRO A 315 35.75 14.32 1.14
C PRO A 315 37.22 14.64 1.39
N ASP A 316 38.15 13.93 0.72
CA ASP A 316 39.60 14.12 0.91
C ASP A 316 40.19 15.29 0.12
N ARG A 317 39.52 15.74 -0.95
CA ARG A 317 40.02 16.79 -1.86
C ARG A 317 39.39 18.16 -1.63
N THR A 318 38.41 18.26 -0.72
CA THR A 318 37.58 19.45 -0.52
C THR A 318 37.83 20.15 0.82
N GLN A 319 39.01 19.97 1.43
CA GLN A 319 39.37 20.56 2.73
C GLN A 319 39.10 22.08 2.80
N SER A 320 39.54 22.84 1.79
CA SER A 320 39.30 24.29 1.73
C SER A 320 37.82 24.67 1.56
N VAL A 321 37.06 23.87 0.79
CA VAL A 321 35.62 24.05 0.62
C VAL A 321 34.90 23.79 1.93
N ARG A 322 35.32 22.76 2.66
CA ARG A 322 34.80 22.35 3.97
C ARG A 322 35.02 23.43 5.03
N LEU A 323 36.22 24.02 5.09
CA LEU A 323 36.49 25.18 5.95
C LEU A 323 35.65 26.40 5.58
N LYS A 324 35.51 26.68 4.28
CA LYS A 324 34.69 27.81 3.82
C LYS A 324 33.21 27.60 4.11
N LEU A 325 32.70 26.39 3.97
CA LEU A 325 31.33 26.02 4.32
C LEU A 325 31.09 26.23 5.82
N ALA A 326 31.99 25.72 6.68
CA ALA A 326 31.89 25.93 8.11
C ALA A 326 31.90 27.43 8.47
N GLN A 327 32.72 28.23 7.81
CA GLN A 327 32.72 29.69 7.99
C GLN A 327 31.36 30.32 7.63
N ILE A 328 30.78 29.96 6.48
CA ILE A 328 29.47 30.45 6.04
C ILE A 328 28.37 30.02 7.02
N LEU A 329 28.39 28.77 7.48
CA LEU A 329 27.41 28.26 8.44
C LEU A 329 27.43 29.05 9.77
N VAL A 330 28.61 29.42 10.27
CA VAL A 330 28.71 30.21 11.52
C VAL A 330 28.32 31.67 11.29
N GLN A 331 28.82 32.28 10.21
CA GLN A 331 28.76 33.74 10.03
C GLN A 331 27.49 34.23 9.33
N VAL A 332 26.92 33.43 8.42
CA VAL A 332 25.77 33.81 7.59
C VAL A 332 24.52 33.04 7.99
N GLU A 333 24.60 31.71 8.11
CA GLU A 333 23.42 30.87 8.39
C GLU A 333 23.05 30.80 9.88
N GLU A 334 23.94 31.28 10.75
CA GLU A 334 23.79 31.19 12.22
C GLU A 334 23.62 29.75 12.74
N ARG A 335 24.33 28.79 12.13
CA ARG A 335 24.31 27.36 12.46
C ARG A 335 25.65 26.86 13.01
N PRO A 336 26.05 27.29 14.22
CA PRO A 336 27.35 26.94 14.80
C PRO A 336 27.56 25.43 15.07
N ARG A 337 26.53 24.66 15.44
CA ARG A 337 26.65 23.20 15.64
C ARG A 337 26.84 22.48 14.32
N GLN A 338 26.10 22.85 13.27
CA GLN A 338 26.31 22.27 11.93
C GLN A 338 27.72 22.59 11.42
N ALA A 339 28.22 23.80 11.65
CA ALA A 339 29.60 24.15 11.32
C ALA A 339 30.62 23.26 12.04
N MET A 340 30.40 22.95 13.34
CA MET A 340 31.26 22.05 14.10
C MET A 340 31.20 20.60 13.56
N LYS A 341 30.02 20.08 13.22
CA LYS A 341 29.87 18.77 12.56
C LYS A 341 30.64 18.71 11.24
N VAL A 342 30.56 19.78 10.44
CA VAL A 342 31.33 19.90 9.19
C VAL A 342 32.84 19.92 9.48
N LEU A 343 33.31 20.28 10.68
CA LEU A 343 34.74 20.32 11.03
C LEU A 343 35.30 19.04 11.68
N GLU A 344 34.48 18.08 12.11
CA GLU A 344 34.89 16.86 12.83
C GLU A 344 34.97 15.57 11.97
N PRO A 345 35.89 14.66 12.32
CA PRO A 345 37.30 14.81 11.96
C PRO A 345 37.50 14.76 10.43
N LEU A 346 38.42 15.59 9.95
CA LEU A 346 38.88 15.55 8.56
C LEU A 346 39.75 14.29 8.36
N PRO A 347 39.54 13.49 7.29
CA PRO A 347 40.24 12.21 7.11
C PRO A 347 41.77 12.34 6.94
N THR A 348 42.23 13.55 6.58
CA THR A 348 43.60 13.83 6.14
C THR A 348 44.23 14.94 6.98
N LEU A 349 45.53 14.83 7.20
CA LEU A 349 46.32 15.80 7.95
C LEU A 349 46.27 17.16 7.24
N LEU A 350 45.75 18.18 7.91
CA LEU A 350 45.73 19.55 7.39
C LEU A 350 47.12 20.17 7.44
N SER A 351 47.42 21.08 6.50
CA SER A 351 48.58 21.96 6.64
C SER A 351 48.40 22.89 7.84
N GLU A 352 49.51 23.37 8.41
CA GLU A 352 49.49 24.22 9.62
C GLU A 352 48.61 25.47 9.47
N SER A 353 48.59 26.07 8.28
CA SER A 353 47.75 27.22 7.94
C SER A 353 46.25 26.88 7.97
N LEU A 354 45.85 25.75 7.37
CA LEU A 354 44.45 25.31 7.34
C LEU A 354 43.97 24.85 8.72
N GLU A 355 44.85 24.24 9.51
CA GLU A 355 44.58 23.85 10.89
C GLU A 355 44.35 25.10 11.78
N LYS A 356 45.16 26.15 11.60
CA LYS A 356 44.94 27.45 12.28
C LYS A 356 43.57 28.04 11.93
N GLN A 357 43.18 27.99 10.65
CA GLN A 357 41.87 28.45 10.20
C GLN A 357 40.72 27.61 10.80
N ARG A 358 40.87 26.27 10.82
CA ARG A 358 39.90 25.35 11.44
C ARG A 358 39.65 25.72 12.90
N ARG A 359 40.72 25.91 13.69
CA ARG A 359 40.64 26.27 15.12
C ARG A 359 39.95 27.62 15.33
N ALA A 360 40.22 28.60 14.47
CA ALA A 360 39.57 29.91 14.55
C ALA A 360 38.05 29.82 14.30
N ILE A 361 37.61 29.07 13.29
CA ILE A 361 36.18 28.87 12.98
C ILE A 361 35.50 28.09 14.12
N TRP A 362 36.17 27.06 14.64
CA TRP A 362 35.70 26.27 15.78
C TRP A 362 35.46 27.14 17.02
N ALA A 363 36.44 27.97 17.38
CA ALA A 363 36.33 28.88 18.52
C ALA A 363 35.18 29.90 18.33
N LEU A 364 34.97 30.38 17.10
CA LEU A 364 33.86 31.27 16.77
C LEU A 364 32.50 30.56 16.92
N ALA A 365 32.37 29.33 16.44
CA ALA A 365 31.16 28.53 16.58
C ALA A 365 30.82 28.29 18.07
N GLN A 366 31.81 27.93 18.89
CA GLN A 366 31.64 27.78 20.33
C GLN A 366 31.22 29.08 21.01
N ARG A 367 31.75 30.22 20.57
CA ARG A 367 31.34 31.52 21.12
C ARG A 367 29.87 31.82 20.80
N LYS A 368 29.43 31.65 19.55
CA LYS A 368 28.02 31.83 19.15
C LYS A 368 27.06 30.91 19.93
N LEU A 369 27.49 29.69 20.25
CA LEU A 369 26.70 28.78 21.09
C LEU A 369 26.56 29.28 22.53
N ARG A 370 27.63 29.84 23.12
CA ARG A 370 27.57 30.47 24.45
C ARG A 370 26.70 31.73 24.46
N GLU A 371 26.65 32.45 23.35
CA GLU A 371 25.80 33.64 23.16
C GLU A 371 24.32 33.30 22.95
N GLY A 372 23.94 32.01 22.90
CA GLY A 372 22.54 31.59 22.89
C GLY A 372 21.87 31.56 21.51
N VAL A 373 22.64 31.48 20.42
CA VAL A 373 22.09 31.34 19.07
C VAL A 373 21.27 30.02 18.97
N MET A 374 19.97 30.17 18.76
CA MET A 374 19.02 29.04 18.63
C MET A 374 18.98 28.53 17.20
N GLU A 375 19.36 27.27 16.99
CA GLU A 375 19.29 26.64 15.66
C GLU A 375 17.90 26.06 15.38
N ALA A 376 17.33 26.40 14.23
CA ALA A 376 16.11 25.75 13.76
C ALA A 376 16.39 24.28 13.38
N PRO A 377 15.57 23.31 13.84
CA PRO A 377 15.66 21.93 13.39
C PRO A 377 15.34 21.90 11.90
N THR A 378 16.36 21.68 11.07
CA THR A 378 16.25 21.54 9.62
C THR A 378 16.95 20.25 9.20
N GLN A 379 16.68 19.79 7.98
CA GLN A 379 17.29 18.59 7.40
C GLN A 379 18.78 18.50 7.78
N GLU A 380 19.14 17.43 8.48
CA GLU A 380 20.53 17.07 8.68
C GLU A 380 21.11 16.73 7.31
N TRP A 381 22.14 17.47 6.90
CA TRP A 381 22.80 17.29 5.61
C TRP A 381 23.83 16.17 5.63
#